data_AF-A0A1E3S4T1-F1
#
_entry.id   AF-A0A1E3S4T1-F1
#
_cell.length_a   1.000
_cell.length_b   1.000
_cell.length_c   1.000
_cell.angle_alpha   90.00
_cell.angle_beta   90.00
_cell.angle_gamma   90.00
#
_symmetry.space_group_name_H-M   'P 1'
#
loop_
_entity.id
_entity.type
_entity.pdbx_description
1 polymer ?
#
loop_
_entity_poly.entity_id
_entity_poly.type
_entity_poly.pdbx_seq_one_letter_code
_entity_poly.pdbx_strand_id
1 'polypeptide(L)'
;MKHPVEGWWIHPGTGLDSRNFRGHRLPGRVFEHPAYTEDTFVLDASREPLTDAQLTLIFTTRHKTQSPRILWDAWWRGRITDDQLTRWLYYVCAGQSSPLDVFEEYKWRTMFRHVGFTFDGQPAEPPTITATLYRGSPFKYRRRWSWTPDLSTALKYAQSARRLPGVVWAADVPCERMLAMITECREVIVDTARLPIRKFAEVVHTDAGPVVKYVDEPRPEDFSTFDDYVAWRVRSERVL
;
A
#
# COMPACT_ATOMS: atom_id res chain seq x y z
N MET A 1 48.30 34.12 26.07
CA MET A 1 46.84 34.00 26.22
C MET A 1 46.28 33.21 25.03
N LYS A 2 46.07 31.91 25.23
CA LYS A 2 45.28 31.02 24.36
C LYS A 2 44.61 30.04 25.33
N HIS A 3 43.28 30.01 25.35
CA HIS A 3 42.53 29.05 26.14
C HIS A 3 42.58 27.67 25.49
N PRO A 4 42.78 26.57 26.25
CA PRO A 4 42.46 25.23 25.80
C PRO A 4 40.98 24.95 26.09
N VAL A 5 40.32 24.23 25.18
CA VAL A 5 39.00 23.63 25.45
C VAL A 5 39.19 22.12 25.43
N GLU A 6 39.03 21.53 26.61
CA GLU A 6 38.98 20.09 26.86
C GLU A 6 37.65 19.50 26.38
N GLY A 7 37.66 18.18 26.22
CA GLY A 7 36.74 17.43 25.39
C GLY A 7 35.37 17.13 25.99
N TRP A 8 34.47 16.74 25.08
CA TRP A 8 33.36 15.83 25.37
C TRP A 8 33.24 14.85 24.21
N TRP A 9 33.47 13.57 24.51
CA TRP A 9 33.12 12.45 23.65
C TRP A 9 31.62 12.17 23.82
N ILE A 10 30.85 12.26 22.75
CA ILE A 10 29.48 11.72 22.69
C ILE A 10 29.51 10.58 21.68
N HIS A 11 29.27 9.36 22.16
CA HIS A 11 29.00 8.20 21.33
C HIS A 11 27.80 8.47 20.41
N PRO A 12 27.83 8.09 19.12
CA PRO A 12 26.63 8.05 18.31
C PRO A 12 25.75 6.90 18.81
N GLY A 13 24.86 7.21 19.75
CA GLY A 13 23.75 6.37 20.12
C GLY A 13 22.85 6.15 18.90
N THR A 14 22.48 4.90 18.69
CA THR A 14 21.54 4.44 17.67
C THR A 14 20.23 5.23 17.73
N GLY A 15 20.12 6.25 16.87
CA GLY A 15 18.87 6.97 16.64
C GLY A 15 17.86 6.03 15.98
N LEU A 16 16.99 5.44 16.80
CA LEU A 16 15.79 4.77 16.32
C LEU A 16 14.82 5.83 15.77
N ASP A 17 14.75 5.93 14.45
CA ASP A 17 13.73 6.71 13.73
C ASP A 17 12.33 6.15 14.05
N SER A 18 11.54 6.94 14.77
CA SER A 18 10.17 6.63 15.20
C SER A 18 9.17 6.50 14.04
N ARG A 19 9.57 6.79 12.80
CA ARG A 19 8.72 6.68 11.61
C ARG A 19 8.61 5.25 11.04
N ASN A 20 9.30 4.27 11.60
CA ASN A 20 9.48 2.95 10.96
C ASN A 20 9.08 1.70 11.78
N PHE A 21 8.34 1.85 12.89
CA PHE A 21 7.78 0.69 13.61
C PHE A 21 6.46 0.21 12.98
N ARG A 22 6.54 -0.49 11.85
CA ARG A 22 5.38 -1.20 11.27
C ARG A 22 5.33 -2.66 11.71
N GLY A 23 4.45 -2.93 12.68
CA GLY A 23 3.67 -4.16 12.72
C GLY A 23 4.42 -5.45 13.04
N HIS A 24 5.10 -5.50 14.19
CA HIS A 24 5.26 -6.77 14.91
C HIS A 24 4.21 -6.83 16.02
N ARG A 25 3.08 -7.50 15.77
CA ARG A 25 2.27 -8.04 16.86
C ARG A 25 3.01 -9.27 17.37
N LEU A 26 3.70 -9.14 18.51
CA LEU A 26 4.08 -10.32 19.29
C LEU A 26 2.78 -10.95 19.83
N PRO A 27 2.59 -12.28 19.76
CA PRO A 27 1.43 -12.91 20.37
C PRO A 27 1.37 -12.54 21.86
N GLY A 28 0.25 -11.96 22.31
CA GLY A 28 -0.01 -11.66 23.72
C GLY A 28 0.44 -10.29 24.25
N ARG A 29 0.96 -9.36 23.42
CA ARG A 29 1.14 -7.96 23.83
C ARG A 29 0.39 -7.00 22.91
N VAL A 30 -0.64 -6.35 23.46
CA VAL A 30 -1.18 -5.12 22.89
C VAL A 30 -0.11 -4.06 23.08
N PHE A 31 0.68 -3.79 22.03
CA PHE A 31 1.50 -2.59 22.02
C PHE A 31 0.55 -1.41 21.83
N GLU A 32 0.28 -0.69 22.90
CA GLU A 32 -0.14 0.70 22.82
C GLU A 32 1.00 1.45 22.15
N HIS A 33 0.94 1.59 20.83
CA HIS A 33 1.97 2.30 20.09
C HIS A 33 1.73 3.81 20.33
N PRO A 34 2.62 4.53 21.02
CA PRO A 34 2.36 5.92 21.45
C PRO A 34 2.19 6.91 20.29
N ALA A 35 2.52 6.53 19.05
CA ALA A 35 2.21 7.34 17.87
C ALA A 35 0.73 7.31 17.42
N TYR A 36 -0.15 6.58 18.12
CA TYR A 36 -1.60 6.55 17.84
C TYR A 36 -2.44 7.13 19.00
N THR A 37 -1.88 7.98 19.85
CA THR A 37 -2.68 8.85 20.73
C THR A 37 -3.19 10.06 19.94
N GLU A 38 -3.70 9.84 18.72
CA GLU A 38 -4.44 10.89 18.01
C GLU A 38 -5.77 11.05 18.73
N ASP A 39 -6.16 12.31 18.98
CA ASP A 39 -7.50 12.65 19.45
C ASP A 39 -8.51 11.81 18.70
N THR A 40 -9.31 11.07 19.45
CA THR A 40 -10.30 10.18 18.86
C THR A 40 -11.30 11.09 18.17
N PHE A 41 -11.26 11.15 16.83
CA PHE A 41 -12.26 11.90 16.10
C PHE A 41 -13.59 11.18 16.30
N VAL A 42 -14.39 11.68 17.23
CA VAL A 42 -15.74 11.21 17.43
C VAL A 42 -16.59 12.01 16.46
N LEU A 43 -17.09 11.33 15.42
CA LEU A 43 -18.21 11.87 14.65
C LEU A 43 -19.30 12.22 15.66
N ASP A 44 -19.66 13.51 15.72
CA ASP A 44 -20.74 14.00 16.58
C ASP A 44 -21.96 13.08 16.44
N ALA A 45 -22.65 12.84 17.56
CA ALA A 45 -23.83 12.00 17.63
C ALA A 45 -25.00 12.54 16.79
N SER A 46 -24.90 13.75 16.25
CA SER A 46 -25.83 14.28 15.25
C SER A 46 -26.00 13.31 14.07
N ARG A 47 -27.25 13.25 13.59
CA ARG A 47 -27.64 12.49 12.39
C ARG A 47 -27.58 13.33 11.11
N GLU A 48 -27.02 14.53 11.20
CA GLU A 48 -26.97 15.45 10.07
C GLU A 48 -26.02 14.92 8.97
N PRO A 49 -26.43 14.99 7.69
CA PRO A 49 -25.56 14.66 6.57
C PRO A 49 -24.29 15.51 6.57
N LEU A 50 -23.16 14.89 6.22
CA LEU A 50 -21.89 15.56 6.07
C LEU A 50 -21.77 16.16 4.67
N THR A 51 -21.40 17.43 4.62
CA THR A 51 -21.10 18.15 3.39
C THR A 51 -19.71 17.77 2.84
N ASP A 52 -19.49 17.99 1.55
CA ASP A 52 -18.17 17.78 0.93
C ASP A 52 -17.07 18.66 1.56
N ALA A 53 -17.42 19.86 2.04
CA ALA A 53 -16.48 20.72 2.75
C ALA A 53 -16.04 20.11 4.09
N GLN A 54 -16.97 19.52 4.84
CA GLN A 54 -16.67 18.81 6.09
C GLN A 54 -15.83 17.57 5.81
N LEU A 55 -16.17 16.77 4.79
CA LEU A 55 -15.40 15.58 4.42
C LEU A 55 -14.00 15.96 3.95
N THR A 56 -13.85 17.04 3.18
CA THR A 56 -12.56 17.59 2.79
C THR A 56 -11.74 17.94 4.03
N LEU A 57 -12.31 18.68 4.98
CA LEU A 57 -11.61 19.02 6.21
C LEU A 57 -11.18 17.75 6.98
N ILE A 58 -12.08 16.79 7.15
CA ILE A 58 -11.81 15.53 7.88
C ILE A 58 -10.67 14.74 7.22
N PHE A 59 -10.71 14.53 5.90
CA PHE A 59 -9.79 13.63 5.23
C PHE A 59 -8.47 14.28 4.78
N THR A 60 -8.42 15.62 4.70
CA THR A 60 -7.17 16.35 4.39
C THR A 60 -6.41 16.77 5.64
N THR A 61 -7.08 16.88 6.80
CA THR A 61 -6.41 17.11 8.08
C THR A 61 -5.79 15.82 8.63
N ARG A 62 -4.97 15.91 9.68
CA ARG A 62 -3.99 14.88 10.12
C ARG A 62 -4.58 13.51 10.53
N HIS A 63 -5.88 13.26 10.39
CA HIS A 63 -6.56 12.04 10.82
C HIS A 63 -6.52 10.89 9.79
N LYS A 64 -5.41 10.75 9.05
CA LYS A 64 -5.27 9.73 8.00
C LYS A 64 -5.56 8.33 8.57
N THR A 65 -5.02 8.02 9.75
CA THR A 65 -5.16 6.68 10.34
C THR A 65 -6.61 6.33 10.72
N GLN A 66 -7.42 7.33 11.06
CA GLN A 66 -8.83 7.18 11.44
C GLN A 66 -9.79 7.29 10.25
N SER A 67 -9.32 7.81 9.11
CA SER A 67 -10.13 8.08 7.93
C SER A 67 -10.97 6.88 7.46
N PRO A 68 -10.45 5.62 7.41
CA PRO A 68 -11.27 4.46 7.03
C PRO A 68 -12.47 4.24 7.95
N ARG A 69 -12.28 4.42 9.26
CA ARG A 69 -13.36 4.26 10.26
C ARG A 69 -14.38 5.37 10.14
N ILE A 70 -13.95 6.61 9.99
CA ILE A 70 -14.84 7.77 9.81
C ILE A 70 -15.68 7.61 8.55
N LEU A 71 -15.07 7.22 7.43
CA LEU A 71 -15.76 6.98 6.16
C LEU A 71 -16.83 5.89 6.31
N TRP A 72 -16.48 4.76 6.92
CA TRP A 72 -17.42 3.67 7.18
C TRP A 72 -18.56 4.09 8.09
N ASP A 73 -18.26 4.72 9.23
CA ASP A 73 -19.28 5.11 10.21
C ASP A 73 -20.23 6.16 9.61
N ALA A 74 -19.72 7.09 8.80
CA ALA A 74 -20.54 8.07 8.10
C ALA A 74 -21.46 7.41 7.07
N TRP A 75 -20.93 6.51 6.23
CA TRP A 75 -21.73 5.81 5.21
C TRP A 75 -22.77 4.87 5.82
N TRP A 76 -22.35 4.00 6.74
CA TRP A 76 -23.23 3.02 7.40
C TRP A 76 -24.39 3.67 8.16
N ARG A 77 -24.20 4.90 8.65
CA ARG A 77 -25.24 5.69 9.34
C ARG A 77 -26.04 6.59 8.40
N GLY A 78 -25.81 6.54 7.09
CA GLY A 78 -26.51 7.38 6.10
C GLY A 78 -26.17 8.87 6.20
N ARG A 79 -25.00 9.22 6.75
CA ARG A 79 -24.52 10.61 6.84
C ARG A 79 -23.81 11.08 5.58
N ILE A 80 -23.42 10.16 4.70
CA ILE A 80 -22.92 10.50 3.36
C ILE A 80 -23.68 9.70 2.31
N THR A 81 -23.77 10.25 1.12
CA THR A 81 -24.38 9.60 -0.04
C THR A 81 -23.44 8.56 -0.65
N ASP A 82 -23.98 7.72 -1.54
CA ASP A 82 -23.18 6.75 -2.30
C ASP A 82 -22.16 7.43 -3.23
N ASP A 83 -22.52 8.58 -3.81
CA ASP A 83 -21.60 9.40 -4.60
C ASP A 83 -20.43 9.92 -3.77
N GLN A 84 -20.71 10.36 -2.53
CA GLN A 84 -19.68 10.78 -1.59
C GLN A 84 -18.80 9.60 -1.17
N LEU A 85 -19.40 8.44 -0.86
CA LEU A 85 -18.62 7.23 -0.55
C LEU A 85 -17.67 6.90 -1.71
N THR A 86 -18.17 6.86 -2.94
CA THR A 86 -17.38 6.53 -4.13
C THR A 86 -16.16 7.42 -4.27
N ARG A 87 -16.36 8.75 -4.16
CA ARG A 87 -15.28 9.74 -4.27
C ARG A 87 -14.26 9.60 -3.15
N TRP A 88 -14.72 9.49 -1.90
CA TRP A 88 -13.84 9.50 -0.73
C TRP A 88 -13.17 8.16 -0.47
N LEU A 89 -13.76 7.04 -0.89
CA LEU A 89 -13.16 5.71 -0.74
C LEU A 89 -11.80 5.63 -1.43
N TYR A 90 -11.69 6.21 -2.63
CA TYR A 90 -10.42 6.36 -3.34
C TYR A 90 -9.38 7.13 -2.52
N TYR A 91 -9.71 8.34 -2.07
CA TYR A 91 -8.77 9.20 -1.32
C TYR A 91 -8.31 8.54 -0.02
N VAL A 92 -9.23 7.92 0.71
CA VAL A 92 -8.91 7.26 1.97
C VAL A 92 -8.05 6.02 1.71
N CYS A 93 -8.33 5.24 0.67
CA CYS A 93 -7.52 4.06 0.34
C CYS A 93 -6.10 4.46 -0.12
N ALA A 94 -5.98 5.38 -1.08
CA ALA A 94 -4.71 5.85 -1.64
C ALA A 94 -3.85 6.59 -0.61
N GLY A 95 -4.48 7.35 0.28
CA GLY A 95 -3.80 8.14 1.31
C GLY A 95 -3.21 7.30 2.45
N GLN A 96 -3.59 6.03 2.58
CA GLN A 96 -3.08 5.12 3.60
C GLN A 96 -1.94 4.26 3.06
N SER A 97 -0.80 4.32 3.74
CA SER A 97 0.30 3.40 3.46
C SER A 97 0.07 1.97 3.97
N SER A 98 -1.01 1.73 4.73
CA SER A 98 -1.35 0.46 5.39
C SER A 98 -2.87 0.38 5.76
N PRO A 99 -3.81 0.47 4.80
CA PRO A 99 -5.26 0.57 5.09
C PRO A 99 -5.83 -0.62 5.89
N LEU A 100 -5.22 -1.80 5.73
CA LEU A 100 -5.63 -3.03 6.42
C LEU A 100 -4.94 -3.24 7.80
N ASP A 101 -4.07 -2.32 8.23
CA ASP A 101 -3.53 -2.33 9.60
C ASP A 101 -4.46 -1.60 10.58
N VAL A 102 -5.27 -0.67 10.07
CA VAL A 102 -6.11 0.24 10.87
C VAL A 102 -7.61 -0.04 10.73
N PHE A 103 -8.02 -0.89 9.80
CA PHE A 103 -9.42 -1.13 9.49
C PHE A 103 -9.66 -2.56 8.99
N GLU A 104 -10.81 -3.13 9.36
CA GLU A 104 -11.10 -4.54 9.10
C GLU A 104 -11.36 -4.80 7.61
N GLU A 105 -10.76 -5.87 7.09
CA GLU A 105 -10.81 -6.22 5.67
C GLU A 105 -12.24 -6.38 5.13
N TYR A 106 -13.16 -6.94 5.93
CA TYR A 106 -14.54 -7.14 5.48
C TYR A 106 -15.27 -5.81 5.26
N LYS A 107 -14.99 -4.77 6.06
CA LYS A 107 -15.63 -3.46 5.92
C LYS A 107 -15.16 -2.75 4.66
N TRP A 108 -13.86 -2.80 4.38
CA TRP A 108 -13.30 -2.37 3.09
C TRP A 108 -14.00 -3.07 1.93
N ARG A 109 -14.10 -4.41 1.99
CA ARG A 109 -14.73 -5.21 0.95
C ARG A 109 -16.19 -4.81 0.73
N THR A 110 -16.92 -4.57 1.82
CA THR A 110 -18.31 -4.12 1.75
C THR A 110 -18.43 -2.76 1.06
N MET A 111 -17.59 -1.77 1.40
CA MET A 111 -17.63 -0.46 0.74
C MET A 111 -17.27 -0.56 -0.75
N PHE A 112 -16.20 -1.27 -1.12
CA PHE A 112 -15.82 -1.42 -2.52
C PHE A 112 -16.86 -2.18 -3.34
N ARG A 113 -17.49 -3.22 -2.78
CA ARG A 113 -18.58 -3.93 -3.48
C ARG A 113 -19.81 -3.06 -3.66
N HIS A 114 -20.08 -2.15 -2.73
CA HIS A 114 -21.20 -1.23 -2.83
C HIS A 114 -21.01 -0.20 -3.94
N VAL A 115 -19.82 0.42 -4.02
CA VAL A 115 -19.53 1.44 -5.03
C VAL A 115 -19.22 0.86 -6.42
N GLY A 116 -18.89 -0.42 -6.50
CA GLY A 116 -18.44 -1.06 -7.73
C GLY A 116 -16.99 -0.72 -8.08
N PHE A 117 -16.62 -0.92 -9.34
CA PHE A 117 -15.28 -0.57 -9.82
C PHE A 117 -15.16 0.95 -9.95
N THR A 118 -14.01 1.49 -9.55
CA THR A 118 -13.70 2.91 -9.69
C THR A 118 -12.39 3.15 -10.43
N PHE A 119 -12.35 4.20 -11.22
CA PHE A 119 -11.15 4.68 -11.90
C PHE A 119 -10.89 6.12 -11.43
N ASP A 120 -9.77 6.32 -10.72
CA ASP A 120 -9.39 7.61 -10.12
C ASP A 120 -10.52 8.26 -9.27
N GLY A 121 -11.23 7.42 -8.51
CA GLY A 121 -12.32 7.83 -7.62
C GLY A 121 -13.63 8.17 -8.31
N GLN A 122 -13.77 7.87 -9.60
CA GLN A 122 -15.02 7.94 -10.35
C GLN A 122 -15.58 6.54 -10.62
N PRO A 123 -16.91 6.36 -10.63
CA PRO A 123 -17.52 5.12 -11.14
C PRO A 123 -17.03 4.82 -12.56
N ALA A 124 -16.69 3.57 -12.83
CA ALA A 124 -16.26 3.14 -14.14
C ALA A 124 -16.63 1.67 -14.38
N GLU A 125 -16.65 1.27 -15.66
CA GLU A 125 -16.74 -0.14 -16.01
C GLU A 125 -15.43 -0.86 -15.62
N PRO A 126 -15.49 -2.05 -15.02
CA PRO A 126 -14.29 -2.82 -14.73
C PRO A 126 -13.61 -3.26 -16.03
N PRO A 127 -12.29 -3.56 -15.99
CA PRO A 127 -11.63 -4.22 -17.10
C PRO A 127 -12.38 -5.49 -17.51
N THR A 128 -12.29 -5.89 -18.78
CA THR A 128 -12.97 -7.12 -19.26
C THR A 128 -12.06 -8.33 -19.28
N ILE A 129 -10.77 -8.13 -18.99
CA ILE A 129 -9.73 -9.16 -19.08
C ILE A 129 -9.06 -9.40 -17.73
N THR A 130 -8.60 -10.62 -17.53
CA THR A 130 -7.68 -10.96 -16.45
C THR A 130 -6.34 -10.25 -16.70
N ALA A 131 -5.75 -9.67 -15.66
CA ALA A 131 -4.44 -9.02 -15.76
C ALA A 131 -3.46 -9.63 -14.76
N THR A 132 -2.21 -9.82 -15.19
CA THR A 132 -1.12 -10.16 -14.26
C THR A 132 -0.70 -8.89 -13.52
N LEU A 133 -0.79 -8.93 -12.20
CA LEU A 133 -0.40 -7.82 -11.33
C LEU A 133 0.72 -8.24 -10.39
N TYR A 134 1.52 -7.26 -9.98
CA TYR A 134 2.71 -7.40 -9.17
C TYR A 134 2.63 -6.66 -7.84
N ARG A 135 3.33 -7.16 -6.83
CA ARG A 135 3.50 -6.48 -5.55
C ARG A 135 4.89 -6.73 -4.97
N GLY A 136 5.64 -5.65 -4.74
CA GLY A 136 6.88 -5.70 -3.96
C GLY A 136 6.57 -5.67 -2.46
N SER A 137 6.77 -6.77 -1.74
CA SER A 137 6.58 -6.77 -0.29
C SER A 137 7.21 -7.98 0.41
N PRO A 138 7.48 -7.88 1.73
CA PRO A 138 7.77 -9.05 2.56
C PRO A 138 6.63 -10.08 2.53
N PHE A 139 6.94 -11.37 2.76
CA PHE A 139 5.97 -12.48 2.74
C PHE A 139 4.67 -12.22 3.51
N LYS A 140 4.76 -11.59 4.69
CA LYS A 140 3.59 -11.27 5.55
C LYS A 140 2.60 -10.29 4.91
N TYR A 141 3.03 -9.51 3.92
CA TYR A 141 2.21 -8.48 3.28
C TYR A 141 1.84 -8.80 1.83
N ARG A 142 2.17 -10.01 1.34
CA ARG A 142 1.88 -10.43 -0.04
C ARG A 142 0.39 -10.42 -0.40
N ARG A 143 -0.50 -10.59 0.59
CA ARG A 143 -1.97 -10.60 0.43
C ARG A 143 -2.62 -9.23 0.65
N ARG A 144 -1.87 -8.14 0.83
CA ARG A 144 -2.47 -6.80 0.93
C ARG A 144 -3.00 -6.36 -0.44
N TRP A 145 -3.87 -5.36 -0.47
CA TRP A 145 -4.73 -5.06 -1.62
C TRP A 145 -4.13 -4.16 -2.68
N SER A 146 -2.98 -3.55 -2.41
CA SER A 146 -2.29 -2.65 -3.33
C SER A 146 -1.39 -3.45 -4.29
N TRP A 147 -1.72 -3.47 -5.57
CA TRP A 147 -0.98 -4.18 -6.62
C TRP A 147 -0.69 -3.24 -7.79
N THR A 148 0.25 -3.56 -8.66
CA THR A 148 0.59 -2.73 -9.82
C THR A 148 0.78 -3.60 -11.06
N PRO A 149 0.34 -3.17 -12.26
CA PRO A 149 0.70 -3.84 -13.51
C PRO A 149 2.18 -3.61 -13.89
N ASP A 150 2.85 -2.64 -13.26
CA ASP A 150 4.22 -2.26 -13.59
C ASP A 150 5.24 -3.02 -12.72
N LEU A 151 5.88 -4.02 -13.31
CA LEU A 151 6.90 -4.83 -12.62
C LEU A 151 8.04 -3.98 -12.04
N SER A 152 8.45 -2.91 -12.73
CA SER A 152 9.52 -2.02 -12.26
C SER A 152 9.14 -1.33 -10.95
N THR A 153 7.86 -0.95 -10.81
CA THR A 153 7.31 -0.36 -9.60
C THR A 153 7.32 -1.39 -8.46
N ALA A 154 6.88 -2.63 -8.71
CA ALA A 154 6.94 -3.70 -7.71
C ALA A 154 8.39 -4.00 -7.26
N LEU A 155 9.35 -4.00 -8.19
CA LEU A 155 10.77 -4.19 -7.85
C LEU A 155 11.32 -3.09 -6.95
N LYS A 156 11.00 -1.81 -7.22
CA LYS A 156 11.39 -0.69 -6.35
C LYS A 156 10.87 -0.88 -4.92
N TYR A 157 9.61 -1.29 -4.77
CA TYR A 157 9.05 -1.59 -3.44
C TYR A 157 9.74 -2.77 -2.75
N ALA A 158 10.04 -3.84 -3.48
CA ALA A 158 10.79 -4.98 -2.94
C ALA A 158 12.18 -4.54 -2.46
N GLN A 159 12.93 -3.77 -3.26
CA GLN A 159 14.25 -3.25 -2.91
C GLN A 159 14.24 -2.28 -1.72
N SER A 160 13.14 -1.55 -1.51
CA SER A 160 13.00 -0.61 -0.39
C SER A 160 12.80 -1.29 0.97
N ALA A 161 12.59 -2.61 1.01
CA ALA A 161 12.36 -3.38 2.23
C ALA A 161 13.65 -3.53 3.06
N ARG A 162 14.10 -2.46 3.72
CA ARG A 162 15.41 -2.38 4.40
C ARG A 162 15.70 -3.47 5.45
N ARG A 163 14.69 -4.14 6.00
CA ARG A 163 14.84 -5.08 7.13
C ARG A 163 14.48 -6.53 6.83
N LEU A 164 13.84 -6.80 5.70
CA LEU A 164 13.40 -8.14 5.31
C LEU A 164 13.67 -8.33 3.83
N PRO A 165 14.08 -9.53 3.37
CA PRO A 165 14.25 -9.80 1.95
C PRO A 165 13.02 -9.34 1.17
N GLY A 166 13.25 -8.43 0.22
CA GLY A 166 12.22 -7.95 -0.67
C GLY A 166 11.83 -9.05 -1.64
N VAL A 167 10.52 -9.33 -1.75
CA VAL A 167 10.01 -10.30 -2.71
C VAL A 167 9.02 -9.60 -3.62
N VAL A 168 9.12 -9.86 -4.92
CA VAL A 168 8.05 -9.54 -5.88
C VAL A 168 7.11 -10.73 -5.93
N TRP A 169 5.84 -10.46 -5.64
CA TRP A 169 4.74 -11.39 -5.78
C TRP A 169 3.99 -11.08 -7.07
N ALA A 170 3.48 -12.12 -7.73
CA ALA A 170 2.61 -12.01 -8.90
C ALA A 170 1.31 -12.76 -8.68
N ALA A 171 0.25 -12.28 -9.32
CA ALA A 171 -1.04 -12.97 -9.40
C ALA A 171 -1.74 -12.59 -10.71
N ASP A 172 -2.41 -13.56 -11.32
CA ASP A 172 -3.35 -13.31 -12.41
C ASP A 172 -4.70 -12.98 -11.76
N VAL A 173 -5.12 -11.73 -11.93
CA VAL A 173 -6.26 -11.14 -11.22
C VAL A 173 -7.45 -11.06 -12.17
N PRO A 174 -8.53 -11.84 -11.94
CA PRO A 174 -9.78 -11.68 -12.66
C PRO A 174 -10.35 -10.28 -12.48
N CYS A 175 -11.03 -9.74 -13.48
CA CYS A 175 -11.50 -8.36 -13.44
C CYS A 175 -12.50 -8.09 -12.30
N GLU A 176 -13.33 -9.06 -11.93
CA GLU A 176 -14.27 -8.95 -10.82
C GLU A 176 -13.59 -8.86 -9.44
N ARG A 177 -12.28 -9.04 -9.38
CA ARG A 177 -11.45 -8.85 -8.18
C ARG A 177 -10.73 -7.50 -8.16
N MET A 178 -10.74 -6.76 -9.26
CA MET A 178 -10.21 -5.40 -9.32
C MET A 178 -11.29 -4.46 -8.78
N LEU A 179 -10.98 -3.76 -7.70
CA LEU A 179 -11.91 -2.90 -6.97
C LEU A 179 -11.75 -1.43 -7.36
N ALA A 180 -10.52 -1.01 -7.66
CA ALA A 180 -10.23 0.34 -8.12
C ALA A 180 -8.93 0.39 -8.91
N MET A 181 -8.79 1.39 -9.78
CA MET A 181 -7.54 1.78 -10.44
C MET A 181 -7.17 3.21 -10.08
N ILE A 182 -5.89 3.41 -9.78
CA ILE A 182 -5.27 4.67 -9.34
C ILE A 182 -4.12 4.98 -10.30
N THR A 183 -4.34 5.86 -11.26
CA THR A 183 -3.38 6.13 -12.34
C THR A 183 -2.12 6.83 -11.84
N GLU A 184 -2.27 7.77 -10.91
CA GLU A 184 -1.16 8.57 -10.34
C GLU A 184 -0.04 7.69 -9.78
N CYS A 185 -0.39 6.57 -9.14
CA CYS A 185 0.56 5.62 -8.56
C CYS A 185 0.67 4.31 -9.35
N ARG A 186 -0.01 4.19 -10.50
CA ARG A 186 -0.14 2.95 -11.28
C ARG A 186 -0.53 1.76 -10.41
N GLU A 187 -1.54 1.96 -9.57
CA GLU A 187 -1.96 1.01 -8.57
C GLU A 187 -3.36 0.47 -8.88
N VAL A 188 -3.57 -0.80 -8.60
CA VAL A 188 -4.86 -1.49 -8.67
C VAL A 188 -5.16 -2.02 -7.27
N ILE A 189 -6.34 -1.68 -6.76
CA ILE A 189 -6.84 -2.23 -5.50
C ILE A 189 -7.52 -3.56 -5.80
N VAL A 190 -7.05 -4.63 -5.17
CA VAL A 190 -7.45 -6.02 -5.48
C VAL A 190 -8.03 -6.71 -4.24
N ASP A 191 -9.18 -7.37 -4.39
CA ASP A 191 -9.65 -8.35 -3.39
C ASP A 191 -8.84 -9.64 -3.50
N THR A 192 -7.79 -9.73 -2.68
CA THR A 192 -6.85 -10.86 -2.67
C THR A 192 -7.40 -12.12 -1.98
N ALA A 193 -8.63 -12.11 -1.47
CA ALA A 193 -9.20 -13.26 -0.79
C ALA A 193 -9.26 -14.48 -1.72
N ARG A 194 -8.54 -15.54 -1.30
CA ARG A 194 -8.39 -16.81 -2.03
C ARG A 194 -7.69 -16.68 -3.39
N LEU A 195 -7.10 -15.53 -3.70
CA LEU A 195 -6.31 -15.36 -4.91
C LEU A 195 -5.03 -16.23 -4.82
N PRO A 196 -4.72 -17.03 -5.85
CA PRO A 196 -3.41 -17.67 -5.99
C PRO A 196 -2.34 -16.59 -6.16
N ILE A 197 -1.35 -16.58 -5.28
CA ILE A 197 -0.25 -15.60 -5.29
C ILE A 197 1.05 -16.39 -5.30
N ARG A 198 1.87 -16.17 -6.33
CA ARG A 198 3.16 -16.83 -6.51
C ARG A 198 4.30 -15.85 -6.30
N LYS A 199 5.46 -16.40 -5.90
CA LYS A 199 6.71 -15.65 -5.85
C LYS A 199 7.22 -15.48 -7.28
N PHE A 200 7.47 -14.26 -7.70
CA PHE A 200 7.95 -13.95 -9.05
C PHE A 200 9.45 -13.67 -9.07
N ALA A 201 9.92 -12.86 -8.13
CA ALA A 201 11.33 -12.53 -8.01
C ALA A 201 11.72 -12.30 -6.54
N GLU A 202 13.00 -12.45 -6.24
CA GLU A 202 13.61 -12.14 -4.95
C GLU A 202 14.69 -11.07 -5.12
N VAL A 203 14.72 -10.11 -4.21
CA VAL A 203 15.77 -9.11 -4.13
C VAL A 203 16.75 -9.55 -3.05
N VAL A 204 17.97 -9.89 -3.48
CA VAL A 204 19.08 -10.25 -2.61
C VAL A 204 20.00 -9.05 -2.48
N HIS A 205 20.19 -8.55 -1.26
CA HIS A 205 21.18 -7.50 -1.01
C HIS A 205 22.56 -8.11 -0.91
N THR A 206 23.48 -7.64 -1.75
CA THR A 206 24.90 -8.01 -1.75
C THR A 206 25.75 -6.77 -1.45
N ASP A 207 27.04 -6.94 -1.24
CA ASP A 207 27.98 -5.82 -1.04
C ASP A 207 28.05 -4.90 -2.27
N ALA A 208 27.75 -5.42 -3.46
CA ALA A 208 27.71 -4.65 -4.71
C ALA A 208 26.34 -3.98 -4.99
N GLY A 209 25.36 -4.17 -4.09
CA GLY A 209 24.00 -3.66 -4.24
C GLY A 209 22.93 -4.76 -4.38
N PRO A 210 21.66 -4.36 -4.61
CA PRO A 210 20.56 -5.31 -4.75
C PRO A 210 20.62 -6.06 -6.10
N VAL A 211 20.58 -7.39 -6.03
CA VAL A 211 20.49 -8.30 -7.18
C VAL A 211 19.09 -8.90 -7.21
N VAL A 212 18.45 -8.86 -8.39
CA VAL A 212 17.12 -9.46 -8.60
C VAL A 212 17.30 -10.87 -9.15
N LYS A 213 16.78 -11.87 -8.44
CA LYS A 213 16.70 -13.26 -8.87
C LYS A 213 15.27 -13.59 -9.25
N TYR A 214 15.02 -13.82 -10.53
CA TYR A 214 13.71 -14.23 -11.02
C TYR A 214 13.50 -15.72 -10.73
N VAL A 215 12.31 -16.05 -10.20
CA VAL A 215 11.87 -17.43 -9.95
C VAL A 215 11.07 -17.95 -11.13
N ASP A 216 10.29 -17.06 -11.76
CA ASP A 216 9.59 -17.31 -13.01
C ASP A 216 10.16 -16.38 -14.09
N GLU A 217 10.25 -16.86 -15.34
CA GLU A 217 10.70 -16.03 -16.47
C GLU A 217 9.71 -14.88 -16.72
N PRO A 218 10.18 -13.62 -16.70
CA PRO A 218 9.40 -12.48 -17.16
C PRO A 218 9.01 -12.63 -18.63
N ARG A 219 7.76 -12.32 -18.94
CA ARG A 219 7.25 -12.25 -20.31
C ARG A 219 7.45 -10.84 -20.86
N PRO A 220 7.48 -10.65 -22.19
CA PRO A 220 7.63 -9.31 -22.79
C PRO A 220 6.60 -8.30 -22.28
N GLU A 221 5.35 -8.74 -22.08
CA GLU A 221 4.25 -7.91 -21.57
C GLU A 221 4.42 -7.46 -20.11
N ASP A 222 5.36 -8.04 -19.36
CA ASP A 222 5.63 -7.67 -17.97
C ASP A 222 6.52 -6.40 -17.86
N PHE A 223 7.04 -5.90 -18.99
CA PHE A 223 7.90 -4.72 -19.05
C PHE A 223 7.16 -3.50 -19.63
N SER A 224 7.57 -2.31 -19.20
CA SER A 224 7.04 -1.05 -19.73
C SER A 224 7.29 -0.86 -21.22
N THR A 225 8.40 -1.41 -21.73
CA THR A 225 8.76 -1.36 -23.14
C THR A 225 9.41 -2.68 -23.59
N PHE A 226 9.38 -2.95 -24.90
CA PHE A 226 10.08 -4.10 -25.46
C PHE A 226 11.61 -3.98 -25.30
N ASP A 227 12.15 -2.76 -25.34
CA ASP A 227 13.59 -2.51 -25.11
C ASP A 227 14.00 -2.87 -23.68
N ASP A 228 13.14 -2.61 -22.68
CA ASP A 228 13.37 -3.01 -21.30
C ASP A 228 13.46 -4.54 -21.17
N TYR A 229 12.59 -5.26 -21.89
CA TYR A 229 12.61 -6.73 -21.96
C TYR A 229 13.90 -7.25 -22.61
N VAL A 230 14.30 -6.71 -23.75
CA VAL A 230 15.54 -7.12 -24.45
C VAL A 230 16.76 -6.83 -23.58
N ALA A 231 16.82 -5.65 -22.96
CA ALA A 231 17.91 -5.28 -22.05
C ALA A 231 17.96 -6.18 -20.81
N TRP A 232 16.81 -6.66 -20.32
CA TRP A 232 16.77 -7.70 -19.28
C TRP A 232 17.34 -9.02 -19.80
N ARG A 233 16.85 -9.52 -20.94
CA ARG A 233 17.23 -10.83 -21.50
C ARG A 233 18.73 -10.94 -21.79
N VAL A 234 19.32 -9.89 -22.37
CA VAL A 234 20.76 -9.81 -22.63
C VAL A 234 21.58 -9.82 -21.33
N ARG A 235 21.08 -9.21 -20.25
CA ARG A 235 21.76 -9.22 -18.94
C ARG A 235 21.65 -10.58 -18.25
N SER A 236 20.50 -11.25 -18.34
CA SER A 236 20.31 -12.57 -17.71
C SER A 236 21.15 -13.66 -18.37
N GLU A 237 21.37 -13.60 -19.69
CA GLU A 237 22.18 -14.58 -20.42
C GLU A 237 23.69 -14.44 -20.18
N ARG A 238 24.18 -13.29 -19.68
CA ARG A 238 25.61 -13.06 -19.37
C ARG A 238 26.05 -13.59 -18.00
N VAL A 239 25.14 -14.14 -17.20
CA VAL A 239 25.41 -14.62 -15.83
C VAL A 239 25.44 -16.16 -15.77
N LEU A 240 25.17 -16.86 -16.88
CA LEU A 240 25.34 -18.30 -17.06
C LEU A 240 26.69 -18.60 -17.72
#